data_AF-A0A9X3WPW6-F1
#
_entry.id   AF-A0A9X3WPW6-F1
#
_cell.length_a   1.000
_cell.length_b   1.000
_cell.length_c   1.000
_cell.angle_alpha   90.00
_cell.angle_beta   90.00
_cell.angle_gamma   90.00
#
_symmetry.space_group_name_H-M   'P 1'
#
loop_
_entity.id
_entity.type
_entity.pdbx_description
1 polymer ?
#
loop_
_entity_poly.entity_id
_entity_poly.type
_entity_poly.pdbx_seq_one_letter_code
_entity_poly.pdbx_strand_id
1 'polypeptide(L)'
;MRKSNLPIVYSCSGCSSAAQTANQIAMKMDRKGMAEMSCIAGVGGDVKSLVKTAQSGRDILAIDGCILSCCKHSLARHDVEPMHHFILADFDVPKKKGVDPDPVLTEKAYNEILERSGF
;
A
#
# COMPACT_ATOMS: atom_id res chain seq x y z
N MET A 1 13.40 -12.07 -11.53
CA MET A 1 12.03 -12.66 -11.52
C MET A 1 11.19 -11.99 -12.59
N ARG A 2 10.27 -12.71 -13.25
CA ARG A 2 9.22 -12.04 -14.04
C ARG A 2 8.30 -11.30 -13.06
N LYS A 3 7.85 -10.08 -13.39
CA LYS A 3 6.96 -9.28 -12.53
C LYS A 3 5.73 -10.06 -12.04
N SER A 4 5.27 -11.04 -12.82
CA SER A 4 4.15 -11.93 -12.51
C SER A 4 4.25 -12.72 -11.20
N ASN A 5 5.43 -12.84 -10.58
CA ASN A 5 5.62 -13.63 -9.36
C ASN A 5 5.88 -12.77 -8.11
N LEU A 6 5.98 -11.44 -8.24
CA LEU A 6 6.16 -10.58 -7.07
C LEU A 6 4.86 -10.46 -6.27
N PRO A 7 4.88 -10.14 -4.97
CA PRO A 7 3.66 -9.69 -4.31
C PRO A 7 3.15 -8.39 -4.94
N ILE A 8 1.87 -8.08 -4.77
CA ILE A 8 1.26 -6.82 -5.20
C ILE A 8 1.22 -5.87 -4.01
N VAL A 9 1.67 -4.63 -4.19
CA VAL A 9 1.54 -3.59 -3.17
C VAL A 9 0.44 -2.61 -3.56
N TYR A 10 -0.48 -2.37 -2.62
CA TYR A 10 -1.49 -1.32 -2.70
C TYR A 10 -1.28 -0.32 -1.57
N SER A 11 -1.56 0.95 -1.85
CA SER A 11 -1.47 2.02 -0.85
C SER A 11 -2.69 2.91 -0.84
N CYS A 12 -3.09 3.40 0.32
CA CYS A 12 -3.99 4.55 0.41
C CYS A 12 -3.28 5.82 -0.08
N SER A 13 -3.68 6.36 -1.23
CA SER A 13 -3.05 7.52 -1.89
C SER A 13 -3.89 8.80 -1.83
N GLY A 14 -4.53 9.07 -0.68
CA GLY A 14 -5.34 10.27 -0.42
C GLY A 14 -4.54 11.56 -0.15
N CYS A 15 -5.22 12.65 0.20
CA CYS A 15 -4.65 14.01 0.28
C CYS A 15 -3.85 14.37 1.56
N SER A 16 -3.61 13.42 2.46
CA SER A 16 -2.86 13.66 3.70
C SER A 16 -1.40 13.21 3.60
N SER A 17 -0.50 13.81 4.36
CA SER A 17 0.91 13.42 4.51
C SER A 17 1.07 11.91 4.70
N ALA A 18 0.32 11.29 5.61
CA ALA A 18 0.40 9.86 5.87
C ALA A 18 -0.04 8.98 4.69
N ALA A 19 -0.99 9.46 3.88
CA ALA A 19 -1.41 8.75 2.68
C ALA A 19 -0.37 8.90 1.55
N GLN A 20 0.22 10.08 1.44
CA GLN A 20 1.35 10.28 0.52
C GLN A 20 2.60 9.50 0.97
N THR A 21 2.85 9.34 2.27
CA THR A 21 3.87 8.43 2.80
C THR A 21 3.60 6.99 2.40
N ALA A 22 2.38 6.49 2.60
CA ALA A 22 2.00 5.14 2.16
C ALA A 22 2.22 4.94 0.65
N ASN A 23 1.84 5.93 -0.16
CA ASN A 23 2.06 5.93 -1.60
C ASN A 23 3.55 5.93 -1.98
N GLN A 24 4.37 6.75 -1.32
CA GLN A 24 5.82 6.79 -1.55
C GLN A 24 6.49 5.45 -1.22
N ILE A 25 6.07 4.80 -0.13
CA ILE A 25 6.56 3.48 0.28
C ILE A 25 6.24 2.44 -0.81
N ALA A 26 4.98 2.36 -1.25
CA ALA A 26 4.57 1.42 -2.30
C ALA A 26 5.32 1.64 -3.62
N MET A 27 5.47 2.90 -4.05
CA MET A 27 6.25 3.29 -5.22
C MET A 27 7.72 2.88 -5.11
N LYS A 28 8.30 3.02 -3.92
CA LYS A 28 9.69 2.64 -3.66
C LYS A 28 9.88 1.11 -3.73
N MET A 29 8.94 0.33 -3.19
CA MET A 29 8.94 -1.13 -3.30
C MET A 29 8.87 -1.59 -4.76
N ASP A 30 8.00 -0.97 -5.57
CA ASP A 30 7.89 -1.27 -7.00
C ASP A 30 9.17 -0.95 -7.77
N ARG A 31 9.75 0.23 -7.54
CA ARG A 31 11.00 0.65 -8.18
C ARG A 31 12.20 -0.22 -7.82
N LYS A 32 12.20 -0.80 -6.61
CA LYS A 32 13.23 -1.75 -6.18
C LYS A 32 12.96 -3.20 -6.62
N GLY A 33 11.83 -3.46 -7.28
CA GLY A 33 11.45 -4.80 -7.73
C GLY A 33 11.09 -5.77 -6.61
N MET A 34 10.72 -5.26 -5.43
CA MET A 34 10.30 -6.05 -4.26
C MET A 34 8.83 -6.47 -4.34
N ALA A 35 8.00 -5.59 -4.90
CA ALA A 35 6.58 -5.81 -5.14
C ALA A 35 6.19 -5.18 -6.48
N GLU A 36 5.01 -5.46 -6.98
CA GLU A 36 4.41 -4.74 -8.11
C GLU A 36 3.31 -3.81 -7.59
N MET A 37 3.40 -2.51 -7.86
CA MET A 37 2.37 -1.58 -7.40
C MET A 37 1.14 -1.61 -8.32
N SER A 38 -0.05 -1.65 -7.73
CA SER A 38 -1.33 -1.59 -8.44
C SER A 38 -2.25 -0.50 -7.87
N CYS A 39 -3.17 0.00 -8.68
CA CYS A 39 -4.00 1.16 -8.35
C CYS A 39 -5.21 0.77 -7.50
N ILE A 40 -5.18 1.12 -6.21
CA ILE A 40 -6.28 0.85 -5.28
C ILE A 40 -7.57 1.61 -5.65
N ALA A 41 -7.46 2.81 -6.22
CA ALA A 41 -8.60 3.61 -6.61
C ALA A 41 -9.43 2.91 -7.70
N GLY A 42 -8.77 2.20 -8.61
CA GLY A 42 -9.47 1.42 -9.62
C GLY A 42 -10.07 0.12 -9.09
N VAL A 43 -9.50 -0.48 -8.04
CA VAL A 43 -10.16 -1.59 -7.32
C VAL A 43 -11.43 -1.09 -6.64
N GLY A 44 -11.35 0.02 -5.89
CA GLY A 44 -12.53 0.62 -5.24
C GLY A 44 -13.58 1.16 -6.22
N GLY A 45 -13.16 1.52 -7.44
CA GLY A 45 -14.02 1.98 -8.53
C GLY A 45 -14.45 0.89 -9.52
N ASP A 46 -14.30 -0.40 -9.17
CA ASP A 46 -14.76 -1.55 -9.95
C ASP A 46 -14.17 -1.62 -11.39
N VAL A 47 -12.96 -1.09 -11.59
CA VAL A 47 -12.23 -1.18 -12.87
C VAL A 47 -11.81 -2.64 -13.08
N LYS A 48 -12.47 -3.32 -14.03
CA LYS A 48 -12.37 -4.77 -14.27
C LYS A 48 -10.93 -5.32 -14.31
N SER A 49 -10.00 -4.63 -14.98
CA SER A 49 -8.61 -5.08 -15.08
C SER A 49 -7.88 -5.04 -13.73
N LEU A 50 -8.15 -4.03 -12.90
CA LEU A 50 -7.51 -3.85 -11.60
C LEU A 50 -8.11 -4.78 -10.53
N VAL A 51 -9.43 -5.01 -10.57
CA VAL A 51 -10.08 -6.03 -9.74
C VAL A 51 -9.53 -7.42 -10.05
N LYS A 52 -9.37 -7.77 -11.35
CA LYS A 52 -8.73 -9.04 -11.75
C LYS A 52 -7.30 -9.17 -11.22
N THR A 53 -6.53 -8.09 -11.24
CA THR A 53 -5.18 -8.08 -10.65
C THR A 53 -5.21 -8.33 -9.14
N ALA A 54 -6.12 -7.68 -8.42
CA ALA A 54 -6.31 -7.91 -6.98
C ALA A 54 -6.73 -9.36 -6.67
N GLN A 55 -7.53 -9.99 -7.53
CA GLN A 55 -7.99 -11.38 -7.39
C GLN A 55 -7.03 -12.41 -8.02
N SER A 56 -5.80 -12.02 -8.38
CA SER A 56 -4.85 -12.91 -9.08
C SER A 56 -4.32 -14.07 -8.24
N GLY A 57 -4.58 -14.07 -6.93
CA GLY A 57 -4.04 -15.06 -5.98
C GLY A 57 -2.59 -14.81 -5.59
N ARG A 58 -1.98 -13.70 -6.03
CA ARG A 58 -0.66 -13.26 -5.57
C ARG A 58 -0.77 -12.70 -4.16
N ASP A 59 0.31 -12.81 -3.38
CA ASP A 59 0.42 -12.18 -2.08
C ASP A 59 0.23 -10.67 -2.19
N ILE A 60 -0.48 -10.08 -1.23
CA ILE A 60 -0.82 -8.66 -1.24
C ILE A 60 -0.30 -7.97 0.02
N LEU A 61 0.37 -6.86 -0.18
CA LEU A 61 0.69 -5.88 0.85
C LEU A 61 -0.25 -4.67 0.70
N ALA A 62 -1.00 -4.36 1.75
CA ALA A 62 -1.85 -3.17 1.82
C ALA A 62 -1.24 -2.17 2.82
N ILE A 63 -0.96 -0.95 2.36
CA ILE A 63 -0.36 0.12 3.17
C ILE A 63 -1.37 1.26 3.29
N ASP A 64 -1.95 1.42 4.47
CA ASP A 64 -2.89 2.49 4.78
C ASP A 64 -2.24 3.60 5.58
N GLY A 65 -2.43 4.85 5.17
CA GLY A 65 -1.89 6.00 5.90
C GLY A 65 -2.60 6.29 7.23
N CYS A 66 -3.80 5.75 7.47
CA CYS A 66 -4.53 6.01 8.72
C CYS A 66 -5.54 4.91 9.04
N ILE A 67 -6.09 4.96 10.26
CA ILE A 67 -7.04 3.99 10.82
C ILE A 67 -8.34 3.77 10.01
N LEU A 68 -8.62 4.64 9.04
CA LEU A 68 -9.78 4.48 8.15
C LEU A 68 -9.59 3.33 7.16
N SER A 69 -8.34 2.90 6.93
CA SER A 69 -7.99 1.73 6.14
C SER A 69 -8.66 1.65 4.76
N CYS A 70 -8.64 2.76 4.00
CA CYS A 70 -9.30 2.86 2.70
C CYS A 70 -8.84 1.78 1.70
N CYS A 71 -7.56 1.39 1.78
CA CYS A 71 -6.99 0.34 0.95
C CYS A 71 -7.59 -1.03 1.31
N LYS A 72 -7.56 -1.40 2.59
CA LYS A 72 -8.18 -2.64 3.06
C LYS A 72 -9.66 -2.72 2.68
N HIS A 73 -10.43 -1.66 2.90
CA HIS A 73 -11.85 -1.64 2.56
C HIS A 73 -12.11 -1.79 1.05
N SER A 74 -11.29 -1.16 0.21
CA SER A 74 -11.40 -1.32 -1.25
C SER A 74 -11.13 -2.77 -1.71
N LEU A 75 -10.15 -3.45 -1.10
CA LEU A 75 -9.87 -4.87 -1.36
C LEU A 75 -11.01 -5.77 -0.86
N ALA A 76 -11.49 -5.54 0.36
CA ALA A 76 -12.53 -6.35 0.99
C ALA A 76 -13.87 -6.33 0.22
N ARG A 77 -14.16 -5.27 -0.55
CA ARG A 77 -15.33 -5.22 -1.45
C ARG A 77 -15.34 -6.32 -2.51
N HIS A 78 -14.18 -6.87 -2.83
CA HIS A 78 -13.98 -7.90 -3.86
C HIS A 78 -13.51 -9.23 -3.24
N ASP A 79 -13.77 -9.42 -1.95
CA ASP A 79 -13.39 -10.61 -1.17
C ASP A 79 -11.87 -10.88 -1.18
N VAL A 80 -11.07 -9.82 -1.30
CA VAL A 80 -9.60 -9.89 -1.27
C VAL A 80 -9.10 -9.49 0.10
N GLU A 81 -8.39 -10.39 0.77
CA GLU A 81 -7.69 -10.13 2.02
C GLU A 81 -6.18 -9.98 1.77
N PRO A 82 -5.54 -8.88 2.22
CA PRO A 82 -4.11 -8.72 2.09
C PRO A 82 -3.37 -9.67 3.05
N MET A 83 -2.27 -10.26 2.58
CA MET A 83 -1.36 -11.05 3.44
C MET A 83 -0.76 -10.19 4.54
N HIS A 84 -0.36 -8.96 4.19
CA HIS A 84 0.10 -7.97 5.16
C HIS A 84 -0.71 -6.69 5.04
N HIS A 85 -1.21 -6.21 6.18
CA HIS A 85 -1.88 -4.92 6.28
C HIS A 85 -1.13 -4.03 7.28
N PHE A 86 -0.67 -2.88 6.80
CA PHE A 86 0.05 -1.89 7.61
C PHE A 86 -0.77 -0.61 7.71
N ILE A 87 -0.92 -0.09 8.92
CA ILE A 87 -1.55 1.20 9.17
C ILE A 87 -0.47 2.14 9.70
N LEU A 88 -0.03 3.13 8.91
CA LEU A 88 1.09 4.00 9.25
C LEU A 88 0.87 4.87 10.50
N ALA A 89 -0.38 4.99 10.97
CA ALA A 89 -0.66 5.60 12.27
C ALA A 89 0.03 4.85 13.42
N ASP A 90 0.23 3.54 13.29
CA ASP A 90 0.93 2.69 14.27
C ASP A 90 2.47 2.81 14.16
N PHE A 91 2.97 3.56 13.18
CA PHE A 91 4.39 3.77 12.86
C PHE A 91 4.84 5.21 13.18
N ASP A 92 4.07 5.92 14.03
CA ASP A 92 4.25 7.33 14.38
C ASP A 92 4.17 8.31 13.19
N VAL A 93 3.57 7.91 12.06
CA VAL A 93 3.42 8.80 10.90
C VAL A 93 2.20 9.71 11.10
N PRO A 94 2.37 11.03 11.28
CA PRO A 94 1.25 11.92 11.54
C PRO A 94 0.43 12.17 10.27
N LYS A 95 -0.89 12.21 10.44
CA LYS A 95 -1.83 12.59 9.38
C LYS A 95 -2.04 14.11 9.37
N LYS A 96 -1.41 14.81 8.44
CA LYS A 96 -1.57 16.25 8.21
C LYS A 96 -2.13 16.50 6.81
N LYS A 97 -3.06 17.43 6.65
CA LYS A 97 -3.59 17.82 5.34
C LYS A 97 -2.71 18.91 4.72
N GLY A 98 -2.45 18.83 3.42
CA GLY A 98 -1.69 19.86 2.69
C GLY A 98 -0.21 19.93 3.09
N VAL A 99 0.34 18.85 3.65
CA VAL A 99 1.75 18.73 4.03
C VAL A 99 2.33 17.51 3.33
N ASP A 100 3.53 17.66 2.79
CA ASP A 100 4.25 16.57 2.15
C ASP A 100 4.72 15.51 3.16
N PRO A 101 4.97 14.27 2.70
CA PRO A 101 5.61 13.24 3.52
C PRO A 101 6.93 13.71 4.12
N ASP A 102 7.13 13.41 5.40
CA ASP A 102 8.43 13.58 6.04
C ASP A 102 9.36 12.44 5.54
N PRO A 103 10.51 12.76 4.90
CA PRO A 103 11.42 11.73 4.39
C PRO A 103 11.96 10.80 5.47
N VAL A 104 12.24 11.31 6.68
CA VAL A 104 12.79 10.52 7.78
C VAL A 104 11.76 9.51 8.28
N LEU A 105 10.51 9.96 8.47
CA LEU A 105 9.42 9.07 8.88
C LEU A 105 9.09 8.05 7.78
N THR A 106 9.17 8.46 6.51
CA THR A 106 8.94 7.59 5.36
C THR A 106 9.98 6.46 5.31
N GLU A 107 11.26 6.78 5.50
CA GLU A 107 12.33 5.78 5.55
C GLU A 107 12.20 4.86 6.78
N LYS A 108 11.88 5.39 7.95
CA LYS A 108 11.62 4.60 9.17
C LYS A 108 10.49 3.58 8.93
N ALA A 109 9.33 4.05 8.48
CA ALA A 109 8.18 3.21 8.23
C ALA A 109 8.43 2.19 7.11
N TYR A 110 9.18 2.57 6.06
CA TYR A 110 9.58 1.65 5.01
C TYR A 110 10.42 0.49 5.54
N ASN A 111 11.45 0.77 6.34
CA ASN A 111 12.32 -0.27 6.88
C ASN A 111 11.55 -1.23 7.81
N GLU A 112 10.66 -0.68 8.63
CA GLU A 112 9.83 -1.47 9.53
C GLU A 112 8.83 -2.37 8.77
N ILE A 113 8.28 -1.88 7.65
CA ILE A 113 7.45 -2.70 6.75
C ILE A 113 8.26 -3.85 6.14
N LEU A 114 9.50 -3.60 5.73
CA LEU A 114 10.36 -4.66 5.18
C LEU A 114 10.60 -5.76 6.21
N GLU A 115 10.99 -5.39 7.43
CA GLU A 115 11.24 -6.33 8.53
C GLU A 115 10.00 -7.18 8.83
N ARG A 116 8.83 -6.54 8.95
CA ARG A 116 7.57 -7.23 9.26
C ARG A 116 7.03 -8.09 8.11
N SER A 117 7.48 -7.85 6.88
CA SER A 117 7.08 -8.61 5.68
C SER A 117 8.10 -9.69 5.28
N GLY A 118 9.24 -9.78 5.97
CA GLY A 118 10.28 -10.77 5.68
C GLY A 118 11.09 -10.50 4.40
N PHE A 119 11.26 -9.23 4.02
CA PHE A 119 12.14 -8.82 2.90
C PHE A 119 13.60 -8.65 3.31
#